data_AF-A0A1Q3HF94-F1
#
_entry.id   AF-A0A1Q3HF94-F1
#
_cell.length_a   1.000
_cell.length_b   1.000
_cell.length_c   1.000
_cell.angle_alpha   90.00
_cell.angle_beta   90.00
_cell.angle_gamma   90.00
#
_symmetry.space_group_name_H-M   'P 1'
#
loop_
_entity.id
_entity.type
_entity.pdbx_description
1 polymer ?
#
loop_
_entity_poly.entity_id
_entity_poly.type
_entity_poly.pdbx_seq_one_letter_code
_entity_poly.pdbx_strand_id
1 'polypeptide(L)'
;MQSKQPKKYRKLTFADAQAIRTAREQNPALSLADLAAKFGVTAMSVSRVLRGEVHRKERARKLTPQEVQELRYLARTGTFTQEDLSTRFGLSQGEVSRIVNGELYAHVPPATKEQEQAARKKARDEWIEREYARAMASIPVEDYRPPRM
;
A
#
# COMPACT_ATOMS: atom_id res chain seq x y z
N MET A 1 -43.66 -19.61 -25.27
CA MET A 1 -42.63 -18.55 -25.20
C MET A 1 -42.11 -18.50 -23.77
N GLN A 2 -40.91 -19.01 -23.48
CA GLN A 2 -40.36 -19.00 -22.12
C GLN A 2 -39.91 -17.58 -21.78
N SER A 3 -40.62 -16.95 -20.84
CA SER A 3 -40.25 -15.66 -20.26
C SER A 3 -38.92 -15.80 -19.50
N LYS A 4 -37.83 -15.22 -20.04
CA LYS A 4 -36.58 -15.05 -19.29
C LYS A 4 -36.81 -13.99 -18.21
N GLN A 5 -37.04 -14.44 -16.98
CA GLN A 5 -37.07 -13.57 -15.81
C GLN A 5 -35.77 -12.76 -15.72
N PRO A 6 -35.81 -11.46 -15.40
CA PRO A 6 -34.61 -10.64 -15.32
C PRO A 6 -33.73 -11.11 -14.15
N LYS A 7 -32.47 -11.50 -14.44
CA LYS A 7 -31.49 -11.83 -13.40
C LYS A 7 -31.24 -10.59 -12.54
N LYS A 8 -31.57 -10.68 -11.25
CA LYS A 8 -31.30 -9.61 -10.27
C LYS A 8 -29.83 -9.65 -9.88
N TYR A 9 -29.03 -8.74 -10.43
CA TYR A 9 -27.61 -8.63 -10.11
C TYR A 9 -27.39 -7.88 -8.79
N ARG A 10 -26.43 -8.36 -7.98
CA ARG A 10 -26.06 -7.71 -6.71
C ARG A 10 -25.29 -6.42 -6.99
N LYS A 11 -25.45 -5.41 -6.12
CA LYS A 11 -24.61 -4.20 -6.15
C LYS A 11 -23.16 -4.56 -5.78
N LEU A 12 -22.22 -4.13 -6.61
CA LEU A 12 -20.80 -4.37 -6.43
C LEU A 12 -20.25 -3.50 -5.30
N THR A 13 -19.47 -4.10 -4.39
CA THR A 13 -18.76 -3.38 -3.32
C THR A 13 -17.28 -3.14 -3.67
N PHE A 14 -16.59 -2.28 -2.90
CA PHE A 14 -15.16 -2.06 -3.08
C PHE A 14 -14.33 -3.33 -2.84
N ALA A 15 -14.68 -4.11 -1.81
CA ALA A 15 -14.02 -5.39 -1.52
C ALA A 15 -14.21 -6.40 -2.67
N ASP A 16 -15.42 -6.47 -3.24
CA ASP A 16 -15.70 -7.32 -4.40
C ASP A 16 -14.87 -6.87 -5.62
N ALA A 17 -14.72 -5.56 -5.84
CA ALA A 17 -13.89 -5.02 -6.92
C ALA A 17 -12.40 -5.35 -6.76
N GLN A 18 -11.88 -5.34 -5.52
CA GLN A 18 -10.52 -5.81 -5.24
C GLN A 18 -10.37 -7.31 -5.50
N ALA A 19 -11.31 -8.13 -5.03
CA ALA A 19 -11.30 -9.56 -5.25
C ALA A 19 -11.37 -9.93 -6.75
N ILE A 20 -12.13 -9.17 -7.55
CA ILE A 20 -12.16 -9.33 -9.02
C ILE A 20 -10.78 -9.08 -9.64
N ARG A 21 -10.05 -8.04 -9.19
CA ARG A 21 -8.70 -7.72 -9.69
C ARG A 21 -7.72 -8.83 -9.34
N THR A 22 -7.70 -9.26 -8.08
CA THR A 22 -6.83 -10.36 -7.62
C THR A 22 -7.13 -11.67 -8.35
N ALA A 23 -8.41 -12.00 -8.56
CA ALA A 23 -8.79 -13.21 -9.31
C ALA A 23 -8.33 -13.17 -10.78
N ARG A 24 -8.35 -12.00 -11.42
CA ARG A 24 -7.87 -11.82 -12.79
C ARG A 24 -6.35 -11.87 -12.91
N GLU A 25 -5.65 -11.37 -11.88
CA GLU A 25 -4.19 -11.41 -11.80
C GLU A 25 -3.68 -12.84 -11.57
N GLN A 26 -4.31 -13.59 -10.66
CA GLN A 26 -3.99 -15.00 -10.40
C GLN A 26 -4.29 -15.91 -11.60
N ASN A 27 -5.29 -15.57 -12.41
CA ASN A 27 -5.64 -16.35 -13.60
C ASN A 27 -6.05 -15.44 -14.78
N PRO A 28 -5.09 -15.08 -15.65
CA PRO A 28 -5.35 -14.22 -16.81
C PRO A 28 -6.24 -14.86 -17.88
N ALA A 29 -6.50 -16.17 -17.83
CA ALA A 29 -7.36 -16.87 -18.78
C ALA A 29 -8.85 -16.84 -18.39
N LEU A 30 -9.19 -16.47 -17.13
CA LEU A 30 -10.58 -16.44 -16.68
C LEU A 30 -11.41 -15.47 -17.52
N SER A 31 -12.52 -15.92 -18.09
CA SER A 31 -13.38 -15.04 -18.87
C SER A 31 -14.09 -14.03 -17.97
N LEU A 32 -14.49 -12.89 -18.54
CA LEU A 32 -15.28 -11.89 -17.82
C LEU A 32 -16.64 -12.46 -17.36
N ALA A 33 -17.18 -13.45 -18.08
CA ALA A 33 -18.42 -14.13 -17.74
C ALA A 33 -18.27 -15.01 -16.50
N ASP A 34 -17.13 -15.70 -16.35
CA ASP A 34 -16.85 -16.56 -15.19
C ASP A 34 -16.67 -15.72 -13.92
N LEU A 35 -15.94 -14.61 -14.03
CA LEU A 35 -15.82 -13.63 -12.94
C LEU A 35 -17.19 -13.05 -12.58
N ALA A 36 -17.99 -12.68 -13.57
CA ALA A 36 -19.33 -12.16 -13.34
C ALA A 36 -20.25 -13.15 -12.61
N ALA A 37 -20.21 -14.43 -13.01
CA ALA A 37 -20.95 -15.50 -12.37
C ALA A 37 -20.48 -15.72 -10.91
N LYS A 38 -19.16 -15.75 -10.68
CA LYS A 38 -18.57 -15.92 -9.35
C LYS A 38 -18.98 -14.82 -8.36
N PHE A 39 -19.02 -13.58 -8.81
CA PHE A 39 -19.32 -12.42 -7.97
C PHE A 39 -20.80 -11.98 -8.03
N GLY A 40 -21.66 -12.68 -8.79
CA GLY A 40 -23.08 -12.34 -8.91
C GLY A 40 -23.35 -10.97 -9.56
N VAL A 41 -22.44 -10.52 -10.42
CA VAL A 41 -22.49 -9.22 -11.11
C VAL A 41 -22.58 -9.41 -12.62
N THR A 42 -22.64 -8.31 -13.38
CA THR A 42 -22.59 -8.37 -14.84
C THR A 42 -21.14 -8.36 -15.34
N ALA A 43 -20.88 -8.98 -16.50
CA ALA A 43 -19.58 -8.90 -17.16
C ALA A 43 -19.17 -7.45 -17.47
N MET A 44 -20.15 -6.56 -17.70
CA MET A 44 -19.91 -5.12 -17.85
C MET A 44 -19.35 -4.49 -16.55
N SER A 45 -19.92 -4.83 -15.39
CA SER A 45 -19.39 -4.36 -14.10
C SER A 45 -17.96 -4.83 -13.88
N VAL A 46 -17.66 -6.11 -14.18
CA VAL A 46 -16.29 -6.66 -14.12
C VAL A 46 -15.35 -5.88 -15.05
N SER A 47 -15.77 -5.66 -16.30
CA SER A 47 -14.98 -4.88 -17.28
C SER A 47 -14.68 -3.46 -16.79
N ARG A 48 -15.68 -2.77 -16.21
CA ARG A 48 -15.51 -1.42 -15.65
C ARG A 48 -14.57 -1.40 -14.45
N VAL A 49 -14.59 -2.44 -13.61
CA VAL A 49 -13.65 -2.59 -12.47
C VAL A 49 -12.21 -2.77 -12.96
N LEU A 50 -12.02 -3.66 -13.93
CA LEU A 50 -10.70 -3.97 -14.50
C LEU A 50 -10.12 -2.77 -15.27
N ARG A 51 -10.97 -1.99 -15.94
CA ARG A 51 -10.59 -0.70 -16.55
C ARG A 51 -10.41 0.44 -15.54
N GLY A 52 -10.71 0.22 -14.26
CA GLY A 52 -10.59 1.24 -13.21
C GLY A 52 -11.62 2.37 -13.33
N GLU A 53 -12.74 2.17 -14.03
CA GLU A 53 -13.81 3.15 -14.14
C GLU A 53 -14.64 3.24 -12.85
N VAL A 54 -14.79 2.11 -12.13
CA VAL A 54 -15.54 2.01 -10.87
C VAL A 54 -14.69 1.44 -9.74
N HIS A 55 -15.02 1.82 -8.51
CA HIS A 55 -14.29 1.41 -7.29
C HIS A 55 -12.77 1.61 -7.45
N ARG A 56 -12.39 2.78 -7.96
CA ARG A 56 -10.97 3.19 -8.03
C ARG A 56 -10.36 3.06 -6.65
N LYS A 57 -9.10 2.63 -6.59
CA LYS A 57 -8.33 2.67 -5.34
C LYS A 57 -8.46 4.08 -4.76
N GLU A 58 -8.75 4.18 -3.46
CA GLU A 58 -8.84 5.48 -2.81
C GLU A 58 -7.57 6.29 -3.11
N ARG A 59 -7.73 7.60 -3.33
CA ARG A 59 -6.56 8.45 -3.54
C ARG A 59 -5.68 8.34 -2.30
N ALA A 60 -4.38 8.16 -2.51
CA ALA A 60 -3.43 8.13 -1.42
C ALA A 60 -3.63 9.38 -0.53
N ARG A 61 -3.54 9.18 0.78
CA ARG A 61 -3.61 10.26 1.77
C ARG A 61 -2.58 11.34 1.40
N LYS A 62 -2.98 12.62 1.48
CA LYS A 62 -2.03 13.73 1.33
C LYS A 62 -1.08 13.73 2.52
N LEU A 63 0.22 13.77 2.25
CA LEU A 63 1.24 13.88 3.29
C LEU A 63 1.24 15.29 3.85
N THR A 64 1.50 15.38 5.15
CA THR A 64 1.83 16.65 5.80
C THR A 64 3.25 17.08 5.43
N PRO A 65 3.58 18.39 5.52
CA PRO A 65 4.95 18.86 5.28
C PRO A 65 6.00 18.15 6.13
N GLN A 66 5.66 17.81 7.38
CA GLN A 66 6.53 17.09 8.31
C GLN A 66 6.78 15.65 7.85
N GLU A 67 5.75 14.94 7.41
CA GLU A 67 5.90 13.57 6.86
C GLU A 67 6.74 13.58 5.57
N VAL A 68 6.60 14.60 4.71
CA VAL A 68 7.46 14.77 3.52
C VAL A 68 8.92 14.99 3.90
N GLN A 69 9.17 15.80 4.92
CA GLN A 69 10.52 16.06 5.45
C GLN A 69 11.14 14.78 6.04
N GLU A 70 10.38 14.04 6.85
CA GLU A 70 10.78 12.74 7.40
C GLU A 70 11.11 11.76 6.27
N LEU A 71 10.24 11.62 5.27
CA LEU A 71 10.45 10.72 4.12
C LEU A 71 11.73 11.08 3.35
N ARG A 72 11.95 12.37 3.04
CA ARG A 72 13.16 12.82 2.33
C ARG A 72 14.43 12.58 3.15
N TYR A 73 14.37 12.76 4.46
CA TYR A 73 15.49 12.44 5.35
C TYR A 73 15.81 10.95 5.31
N LEU A 74 14.80 10.08 5.54
CA LEU A 74 14.99 8.62 5.56
C LEU A 74 15.47 8.06 4.22
N ALA A 75 15.03 8.64 3.11
CA ALA A 75 15.52 8.27 1.78
C ALA A 75 17.00 8.65 1.60
N ARG A 76 17.43 9.80 2.15
CA ARG A 76 18.83 10.27 2.08
C ARG A 76 19.78 9.47 2.97
N THR A 77 19.31 8.93 4.10
CA THR A 77 20.18 8.10 4.95
C THR A 77 20.55 6.76 4.30
N GLY A 78 19.81 6.34 3.26
CA GLY A 78 20.03 5.07 2.56
C GLY A 78 19.68 3.83 3.38
N THR A 79 19.09 4.01 4.57
CA THR A 79 18.75 2.92 5.50
C THR A 79 17.47 2.18 5.08
N PHE A 80 16.56 2.86 4.40
CA PHE A 80 15.29 2.31 3.95
C PHE A 80 15.24 2.29 2.43
N THR A 81 14.74 1.19 1.86
CA THR A 81 14.44 1.14 0.43
C THR A 81 13.21 1.97 0.11
N GLN A 82 13.00 2.32 -1.16
CA GLN A 82 11.76 3.00 -1.57
C GLN A 82 10.51 2.14 -1.31
N GLU A 83 10.64 0.82 -1.35
CA GLU A 83 9.55 -0.12 -1.02
C GLU A 83 9.20 -0.04 0.47
N ASP A 84 10.21 -0.03 1.35
CA ASP A 84 10.01 0.16 2.78
C ASP A 84 9.29 1.49 3.09
N LEU A 85 9.75 2.58 2.46
CA LEU A 85 9.14 3.90 2.61
C LEU A 85 7.72 3.94 2.06
N SER A 86 7.45 3.23 0.96
CA SER A 86 6.10 3.15 0.38
C SER A 86 5.12 2.49 1.35
N THR A 87 5.55 1.39 1.98
CA THR A 87 4.76 0.67 2.98
C THR A 87 4.54 1.54 4.23
N ARG A 88 5.60 2.19 4.72
CA ARG A 88 5.57 3.02 5.93
C ARG A 88 4.64 4.22 5.80
N PHE A 89 4.66 4.91 4.67
CA PHE A 89 3.88 6.12 4.45
C PHE A 89 2.54 5.87 3.72
N GLY A 90 2.25 4.61 3.36
CA GLY A 90 1.02 4.25 2.62
C GLY A 90 0.98 4.83 1.21
N LEU A 91 2.15 4.97 0.56
CA LEU A 91 2.32 5.58 -0.76
C LEU A 91 2.64 4.52 -1.80
N SER A 92 2.52 4.88 -3.08
CA SER A 92 3.16 4.09 -4.13
C SER A 92 4.66 4.35 -4.20
N GLN A 93 5.44 3.36 -4.63
CA GLN A 93 6.89 3.51 -4.85
C GLN A 93 7.19 4.68 -5.83
N GLY A 94 6.36 4.85 -6.86
CA GLY A 94 6.47 5.98 -7.78
C GLY A 94 6.25 7.34 -7.12
N GLU A 95 5.30 7.45 -6.18
CA GLU A 95 5.13 8.67 -5.39
C GLU A 95 6.32 8.95 -4.48
N VAL A 96 6.87 7.91 -3.81
CA VAL A 96 8.10 8.04 -3.01
C VAL A 96 9.23 8.61 -3.86
N SER A 97 9.49 8.02 -5.04
CA SER A 97 10.53 8.49 -5.96
C SER A 97 10.34 9.97 -6.34
N ARG A 98 9.12 10.37 -6.73
CA ARG A 98 8.81 11.77 -7.07
C ARG A 98 8.97 12.74 -5.90
N ILE A 99 8.65 12.32 -4.67
CA ILE A 99 8.83 13.15 -3.47
C ILE A 99 10.32 13.32 -3.13
N VAL A 100 11.11 12.24 -3.26
CA VAL A 100 12.56 12.25 -3.03
C VAL A 100 13.27 13.12 -4.07
N ASN A 101 12.87 13.03 -5.34
CA ASN A 101 13.39 13.86 -6.42
C ASN A 101 12.90 15.32 -6.36
N GLY A 102 11.95 15.65 -5.48
CA GLY A 102 11.41 17.00 -5.32
C GLY A 102 10.36 17.41 -6.37
N GLU A 103 9.93 16.49 -7.25
CA GLU A 103 8.85 16.72 -8.22
C GLU A 103 7.50 16.93 -7.52
N LEU A 104 7.26 16.20 -6.43
CA LEU A 104 6.11 16.38 -5.55
C LEU A 104 6.51 17.14 -4.28
N TYR A 105 5.60 17.99 -3.79
CA TYR A 105 5.80 18.82 -2.60
C TYR A 105 7.05 19.73 -2.69
N ALA A 106 7.30 20.32 -3.86
CA ALA A 106 8.43 21.24 -4.08
C ALA A 106 8.42 22.47 -3.15
N HIS A 107 7.24 22.91 -2.72
CA HIS A 107 7.06 24.01 -1.77
C HIS A 107 7.47 23.66 -0.32
N VAL A 108 7.64 22.37 -0.01
CA VAL A 108 8.04 21.93 1.34
C VAL A 108 9.56 22.07 1.45
N PRO A 109 10.06 22.91 2.38
CA PRO A 109 11.49 23.09 2.57
C PRO A 109 12.13 21.81 3.10
N PRO A 110 13.46 21.65 2.94
CA PRO A 110 14.18 20.55 3.59
C PRO A 110 13.95 20.56 5.11
N ALA A 111 14.08 19.39 5.74
CA ALA A 111 13.94 19.23 7.18
C ALA A 111 14.96 20.12 7.93
N THR A 112 14.55 20.71 9.06
CA THR A 112 15.49 21.35 9.97
C THR A 112 16.30 20.30 10.73
N LYS A 113 17.46 20.68 11.29
CA LYS A 113 18.30 19.75 12.07
C LYS A 113 17.56 19.07 13.22
N GLU A 114 16.63 19.76 13.86
CA GLU A 114 15.80 19.21 14.93
C GLU A 114 14.85 18.12 14.42
N GLN A 115 14.22 18.36 13.27
CA GLN A 115 13.34 17.39 12.60
C GLN A 115 14.14 16.18 12.10
N GLU A 116 15.35 16.39 11.61
CA GLU A 116 16.27 15.32 11.23
C GLU A 116 16.70 14.47 12.44
N GLN A 117 17.02 15.10 13.57
CA GLN A 117 17.34 14.38 14.80
C GLN A 117 16.16 13.57 15.33
N ALA A 118 14.95 14.14 15.29
CA ALA A 118 13.72 13.44 15.66
C ALA A 118 13.46 12.25 14.73
N ALA A 119 13.59 12.45 13.42
CA ALA A 119 13.45 11.39 12.42
C ALA A 119 14.51 10.29 12.59
N ARG A 120 15.76 10.66 12.90
CA ARG A 120 16.85 9.71 13.19
C ARG A 120 16.58 8.89 14.43
N LYS A 121 16.13 9.52 15.51
CA LYS A 121 15.80 8.84 16.77
C LYS A 121 14.66 7.84 16.53
N LYS A 122 13.58 8.30 15.90
CA LYS A 122 12.43 7.48 15.54
C LYS A 122 12.82 6.29 14.65
N ALA A 123 13.61 6.54 13.61
CA ALA A 123 14.12 5.49 12.73
C ALA A 123 15.05 4.49 13.43
N ARG A 124 15.85 4.94 14.41
CA ARG A 124 16.68 4.05 15.23
C ARG A 124 15.81 3.14 16.08
N ASP A 125 14.83 3.71 16.77
CA ASP A 125 13.92 2.96 17.64
C ASP A 125 13.09 1.95 16.83
N GLU A 126 12.60 2.35 15.65
CA GLU A 126 11.87 1.46 14.73
C GLU A 126 12.76 0.42 14.04
N TRP A 127 14.02 0.73 13.73
CA TRP A 127 14.97 -0.25 13.21
C TRP A 127 15.29 -1.31 14.27
N ILE A 128 15.46 -0.89 15.53
CA ILE A 128 15.59 -1.80 16.66
C ILE A 128 14.36 -2.69 16.73
N GLU A 129 13.15 -2.15 16.65
CA GLU A 129 11.92 -2.95 16.68
C GLU A 129 11.78 -3.90 15.48
N ARG A 130 12.16 -3.48 14.26
CA ARG A 130 12.06 -4.32 13.05
C ARG A 130 13.08 -5.46 13.06
N GLU A 131 14.33 -5.17 13.43
CA GLU A 131 15.38 -6.19 13.57
C GLU A 131 15.08 -7.11 14.75
N TYR A 132 14.51 -6.57 15.83
CA TYR A 132 14.01 -7.34 16.96
C TYR A 132 12.82 -8.24 16.57
N ALA A 133 11.84 -7.75 15.80
CA ALA A 133 10.73 -8.55 15.30
C ALA A 133 11.21 -9.66 14.35
N ARG A 134 12.21 -9.36 13.52
CA ARG A 134 12.87 -10.35 12.64
C ARG A 134 13.66 -11.39 13.43
N ALA A 135 14.39 -11.00 14.47
CA ALA A 135 15.11 -11.89 15.36
C ALA A 135 14.16 -12.75 16.22
N MET A 136 13.06 -12.17 16.72
CA MET A 136 12.02 -12.88 17.47
C MET A 136 11.22 -13.87 16.61
N ALA A 137 11.07 -13.61 15.31
CA ALA A 137 10.52 -14.60 14.38
C ALA A 137 11.47 -15.77 14.10
N SER A 138 12.74 -15.71 14.54
CA SER A 138 13.79 -16.67 14.23
C SER A 138 14.39 -17.38 15.45
N ILE A 139 14.04 -17.00 16.69
CA ILE A 139 14.60 -17.56 17.93
C ILE A 139 13.44 -18.16 18.77
N PRO A 140 13.52 -19.42 19.24
CA PRO A 140 12.56 -19.94 20.22
C PRO A 140 12.66 -19.14 21.53
N VAL A 141 11.51 -18.77 22.10
CA VAL A 141 11.36 -17.77 23.18
C VAL A 141 12.24 -18.09 24.40
N GLU A 142 12.54 -19.36 24.63
CA GLU A 142 13.36 -19.87 25.73
C GLU A 142 14.84 -19.42 25.71
N ASP A 143 15.39 -19.02 24.55
CA ASP A 143 16.80 -18.62 24.41
C ASP A 143 17.03 -17.10 24.48
N TYR A 144 15.98 -16.31 24.77
CA TYR A 144 16.10 -14.86 24.78
C TYR A 144 16.80 -14.31 26.03
N ARG A 145 17.90 -13.58 25.81
CA ARG A 145 18.51 -12.67 26.78
C ARG A 145 18.45 -11.24 26.24
N PRO A 146 17.72 -10.30 26.87
CA PRO A 146 17.72 -8.92 26.44
C PRO A 146 19.13 -8.33 26.56
N PRO A 147 19.57 -7.50 25.59
CA PRO A 147 20.82 -6.75 25.74
C PRO A 147 20.69 -5.83 26.95
N ARG A 148 21.71 -5.87 27.84
CA ARG A 148 21.76 -4.97 28.99
C ARG A 148 22.01 -3.54 28.50
N MET A 149 21.18 -2.63 28.99
CA MET A 149 21.25 -1.19 28.80
C MET A 149 22.58 -0.61 29.29
#